data_AF-A0A2S8B4X7-F1
#
_entry.id   AF-A0A2S8B4X7-F1
#
_cell.length_a   1.000
_cell.length_b   1.000
_cell.length_c   1.000
_cell.angle_alpha   90.00
_cell.angle_beta   90.00
_cell.angle_gamma   90.00
#
_symmetry.space_group_name_H-M   'P 1'
#
loop_
_entity.id
_entity.type
_entity.pdbx_description
1 polymer ?
#
loop_
_entity_poly.entity_id
_entity_poly.type
_entity_poly.pdbx_seq_one_letter_code
_entity_poly.pdbx_strand_id
1 'polypeptide(L)'
;MANWRVVTVTIWPGWEAETKLPLVILASFLIGAVPMWVALRTTRWSLKRRLDSNERQLSDLRALANRPVEPAPAATPVSAVSSAPADLFPTDKP
;
A
#
# COMPACT_ATOMS: atom_id res chain seq x y z
N MET A 1 49.04 -5.15 9.69
CA MET A 1 48.66 -5.36 11.10
C MET A 1 47.16 -5.09 11.23
N ALA A 2 46.34 -6.12 11.44
CA ALA A 2 44.89 -5.97 11.47
C ALA A 2 44.46 -5.47 12.86
N ASN A 3 43.89 -4.26 12.93
CA ASN A 3 43.45 -3.64 14.18
C ASN A 3 42.11 -4.25 14.62
N TRP A 4 42.18 -5.38 15.32
CA TRP A 4 41.05 -6.10 15.95
C TRP A 4 40.92 -5.72 17.44
N ARG A 5 40.87 -4.43 17.75
CA ARG A 5 40.65 -3.96 19.13
C ARG A 5 39.24 -4.34 19.60
N VAL A 6 39.17 -5.18 20.63
CA VAL A 6 37.97 -5.45 21.43
C VAL A 6 37.67 -4.20 22.25
N VAL A 7 36.50 -3.63 22.06
CA VAL A 7 35.97 -2.53 22.88
C VAL A 7 34.70 -3.04 23.51
N THR A 8 34.70 -3.08 24.83
CA THR A 8 33.57 -3.47 25.65
C THR A 8 32.59 -2.31 25.67
N VAL A 9 31.38 -2.51 25.14
CA VAL A 9 30.29 -1.52 25.20
C VAL A 9 29.22 -2.06 26.12
N THR A 10 29.00 -1.37 27.24
CA THR A 10 27.99 -1.72 28.24
C THR A 10 26.64 -1.15 27.81
N ILE A 11 25.71 -2.02 27.39
CA ILE A 11 24.42 -1.60 26.80
C ILE A 11 23.36 -1.39 27.92
N TRP A 12 23.53 -2.05 29.07
CA TRP A 12 22.71 -1.95 30.28
C TRP A 12 23.55 -2.40 31.49
N PRO A 13 23.30 -1.97 32.74
CA PRO A 13 24.10 -2.39 33.88
C PRO A 13 23.98 -3.91 34.05
N GLY A 14 25.05 -4.66 33.73
CA GLY A 14 25.09 -6.12 33.81
C GLY A 14 25.02 -6.88 32.47
N TRP A 15 24.87 -6.20 31.32
CA TRP A 15 25.01 -6.83 30.00
C TRP A 15 26.25 -6.30 29.29
N GLU A 16 27.37 -6.99 29.52
CA GLU A 16 28.63 -6.80 28.83
C GLU A 16 28.65 -7.70 27.59
N ALA A 17 28.14 -7.21 26.47
CA ALA A 17 28.34 -7.89 25.20
C ALA A 17 29.77 -7.59 24.73
N GLU A 18 30.70 -8.51 24.95
CA GLU A 18 32.04 -8.51 24.33
C GLU A 18 31.89 -8.67 22.82
N THR A 19 31.52 -7.61 22.10
CA THR A 19 31.34 -7.70 20.65
C THR A 19 32.16 -6.66 19.93
N LYS A 20 32.97 -7.14 18.98
CA LYS A 20 33.99 -6.38 18.24
C LYS A 20 33.40 -5.05 17.74
N LEU A 21 34.21 -3.98 17.76
CA LEU A 21 33.89 -2.64 17.24
C LEU A 21 33.02 -2.60 15.96
N PRO A 22 33.30 -3.41 14.91
CA PRO A 22 32.47 -3.45 13.70
C PRO A 22 31.01 -3.86 13.94
N LEU A 23 30.70 -4.70 14.94
CA LEU A 23 29.32 -5.12 15.18
C LEU A 23 28.45 -3.96 15.67
N VAL A 24 28.98 -3.10 16.54
CA VAL A 24 28.25 -1.93 17.04
C VAL A 24 27.97 -0.95 15.91
N ILE A 25 28.95 -0.73 15.02
CA ILE A 25 28.78 0.10 13.82
C ILE A 25 27.71 -0.50 12.90
N LEU A 26 27.76 -1.82 12.68
CA LEU A 26 26.78 -2.52 11.87
C LEU A 26 25.38 -2.43 12.50
N ALA A 27 25.24 -2.61 13.81
CA ALA A 27 23.97 -2.49 14.51
C ALA A 27 23.38 -1.08 14.39
N SER A 28 24.17 -0.03 14.65
CA SER A 28 23.75 1.36 14.48
C SER A 28 23.37 1.67 13.02
N PHE A 29 24.13 1.15 12.06
CA PHE A 29 23.81 1.28 10.64
C PHE A 29 22.51 0.57 10.29
N LEU A 30 22.28 -0.66 10.78
CA LEU A 30 21.02 -1.37 10.57
C LEU A 30 19.87 -0.63 11.22
N ILE A 31 20.01 -0.07 12.42
CA ILE A 31 18.95 0.70 13.06
C ILE A 31 18.52 1.88 12.18
N GLY A 32 19.46 2.57 11.54
CA GLY A 32 19.14 3.63 10.57
C GLY A 32 18.65 3.14 9.21
N ALA A 33 19.20 2.03 8.70
CA ALA A 33 18.95 1.53 7.35
C ALA A 33 17.73 0.60 7.24
N VAL A 34 17.38 -0.12 8.30
CA VAL A 34 16.22 -1.03 8.37
C VAL A 34 14.91 -0.30 8.07
N PRO A 35 14.57 0.85 8.68
CA PRO A 35 13.30 1.53 8.38
C PRO A 35 13.21 1.93 6.90
N MET A 36 14.31 2.42 6.32
CA MET A 36 14.38 2.76 4.90
C MET A 36 14.25 1.52 4.01
N TRP A 37 14.94 0.43 4.35
CA TRP A 37 14.90 -0.82 3.60
C TRP A 37 13.50 -1.47 3.63
N VAL A 38 12.85 -1.46 4.79
CA VAL A 38 11.47 -1.94 4.95
C VAL A 38 10.51 -1.10 4.12
N ALA A 39 10.62 0.23 4.15
CA ALA A 39 9.78 1.11 3.33
C ALA A 39 9.93 0.83 1.83
N LEU A 40 11.16 0.58 1.36
CA LEU A 40 11.42 0.23 -0.03
C LEU A 40 10.83 -1.15 -0.37
N ARG A 41 10.93 -2.11 0.56
CA ARG A 41 10.39 -3.47 0.39
C ARG A 41 8.87 -3.51 0.37
N THR A 42 8.20 -2.76 1.25
CA THR A 42 6.73 -2.68 1.31
C THR A 42 6.17 -2.02 0.07
N THR A 43 6.84 -0.99 -0.45
CA THR A 43 6.45 -0.36 -1.72
C THR A 43 6.46 -1.38 -2.86
N ARG A 44 7.55 -2.13 -3.02
CA ARG A 44 7.64 -3.15 -4.08
C ARG A 44 6.58 -4.26 -3.94
N TRP A 45 6.26 -4.65 -2.71
CA TRP A 45 5.21 -5.63 -2.44
C TRP A 45 3.80 -5.10 -2.70
N SER A 46 3.54 -3.84 -2.34
CA SER A 46 2.28 -3.15 -2.60
C SER A 46 2.01 -3.04 -4.11
N LEU A 47 3.02 -2.68 -4.91
CA LEU A 47 2.90 -2.61 -6.37
C LEU A 47 2.55 -3.98 -6.96
N LYS A 48 3.22 -5.05 -6.52
CA LYS A 48 2.91 -6.41 -6.96
C LYS A 48 1.47 -6.81 -6.61
N ARG A 49 1.02 -6.57 -5.38
CA ARG A 49 -0.37 -6.82 -4.96
C ARG A 49 -1.39 -6.02 -5.78
N ARG A 50 -1.07 -4.77 -6.10
CA ARG A 50 -1.92 -3.92 -6.95
C ARG A 50 -2.04 -4.50 -8.35
N LEU A 51 -0.94 -4.95 -8.96
CA LEU A 51 -0.98 -5.61 -10.27
C LEU A 51 -1.85 -6.86 -10.24
N ASP A 52 -1.66 -7.74 -9.26
CA ASP A 52 -2.46 -8.96 -9.12
C ASP A 52 -3.96 -8.66 -8.94
N SER A 53 -4.30 -7.58 -8.23
CA SER A 53 -5.69 -7.15 -8.03
C SER A 53 -6.30 -6.58 -9.31
N ASN A 54 -5.56 -5.75 -10.04
CA ASN A 54 -6.01 -5.20 -11.33
C ASN A 54 -6.22 -6.32 -12.36
N GLU A 55 -5.34 -7.31 -12.42
CA GLU A 55 -5.49 -8.45 -13.34
C GLU A 55 -6.79 -9.23 -13.06
N ARG A 56 -7.13 -9.41 -11.79
CA ARG A 56 -8.41 -10.03 -11.39
C ARG A 56 -9.62 -9.18 -11.78
N GLN A 57 -9.55 -7.87 -11.60
CA GLN A 57 -10.63 -6.97 -12.02
C GLN A 57 -10.78 -6.95 -13.55
N LEU A 58 -9.68 -6.93 -14.30
CA LEU A 58 -9.70 -6.99 -15.76
C LEU A 58 -10.25 -8.32 -16.28
N SER A 59 -9.88 -9.44 -15.65
CA SER A 59 -10.42 -10.75 -16.00
C SER A 59 -11.90 -10.87 -15.67
N ASP A 60 -12.36 -10.32 -14.55
CA ASP A 60 -13.79 -10.28 -14.18
C ASP A 60 -14.61 -9.41 -15.13
N LEU A 61 -14.13 -8.19 -15.45
CA LEU A 61 -14.75 -7.33 -16.45
C LEU A 61 -14.78 -7.99 -17.84
N ARG A 62 -13.71 -8.69 -18.23
CA ARG A 62 -13.66 -9.46 -19.47
C ARG A 62 -14.66 -10.62 -19.43
N ALA A 63 -14.81 -11.31 -18.31
CA ALA A 63 -15.78 -12.39 -18.15
C ALA A 63 -17.22 -11.87 -18.25
N LEU A 64 -17.52 -10.71 -17.64
CA LEU A 64 -18.80 -10.02 -17.78
C LEU A 64 -19.07 -9.56 -19.21
N ALA A 65 -18.06 -9.00 -19.90
CA ALA A 65 -18.17 -8.58 -21.29
C ALA A 65 -18.34 -9.77 -22.25
N ASN A 66 -17.75 -10.91 -21.93
CA ASN A 66 -17.89 -12.16 -22.69
C ASN A 66 -19.07 -13.03 -22.20
N ARG A 67 -19.92 -12.51 -21.31
CA ARG A 67 -21.14 -13.20 -20.93
C ARG A 67 -22.02 -13.35 -22.18
N PRO A 68 -22.47 -14.57 -22.52
CA PRO A 68 -23.44 -14.75 -23.58
C PRO A 68 -24.66 -13.88 -23.30
N VAL A 69 -25.09 -13.11 -24.29
CA VAL A 69 -26.35 -12.36 -24.23
C VAL A 69 -27.47 -13.38 -24.18
N GLU A 70 -27.94 -13.69 -22.98
CA GLU A 70 -29.24 -14.32 -22.78
C GLU A 70 -30.29 -13.41 -23.42
N PRO A 71 -31.16 -13.91 -24.32
CA PRO A 71 -32.21 -13.08 -24.92
C PRO A 71 -33.08 -12.49 -23.81
N ALA A 72 -33.06 -11.15 -23.71
CA ALA A 72 -33.85 -10.42 -22.75
C ALA A 72 -35.35 -10.67 -23.00
N PRO A 73 -36.15 -11.01 -21.96
CA PRO A 73 -37.59 -10.83 -22.03
C PRO A 73 -37.89 -9.33 -22.26
N ALA A 74 -38.78 -9.03 -23.20
CA ALA A 74 -39.12 -7.68 -23.64
C ALA A 74 -39.34 -6.71 -22.47
N ALA A 75 -38.58 -5.62 -22.44
CA ALA A 75 -38.70 -4.55 -21.47
C ALA A 75 -39.97 -3.73 -21.72
N THR A 76 -40.87 -3.69 -20.74
CA THR A 76 -41.84 -2.58 -20.59
C THR A 76 -41.09 -1.28 -20.25
N PRO A 77 -41.36 -0.16 -20.94
CA PRO A 77 -40.67 1.09 -20.69
C PRO A 77 -41.14 1.70 -19.37
N VAL A 78 -40.26 1.77 -18.37
CA VAL A 78 -40.49 2.61 -17.20
C VAL A 78 -40.00 4.01 -17.51
N SER A 79 -40.97 4.92 -17.57
CA SER A 79 -40.84 6.35 -17.86
C SER A 79 -39.73 7.03 -17.06
N ALA A 80 -39.01 7.90 -17.76
CA ALA A 80 -38.09 8.87 -17.18
C ALA A 80 -38.79 9.75 -16.14
N VAL A 81 -38.29 9.73 -14.90
CA VAL A 81 -38.40 10.87 -13.98
C VAL A 81 -36.97 11.28 -13.64
N SER A 82 -36.51 12.25 -14.42
CA SER A 82 -35.41 13.13 -14.05
C SER A 82 -35.83 13.90 -12.80
N SER A 83 -35.30 13.55 -11.64
CA SER A 83 -35.31 14.43 -10.47
C SER A 83 -33.96 15.12 -10.38
N ALA A 84 -33.81 16.19 -11.17
CA ALA A 84 -32.78 17.18 -10.97
C ALA A 84 -33.14 18.00 -9.70
N PRO A 85 -32.26 18.13 -8.70
CA PRO A 85 -32.49 19.08 -7.61
C PRO A 85 -32.12 20.48 -8.12
N ALA A 86 -33.03 21.09 -8.86
CA ALA A 86 -32.97 22.50 -9.22
C ALA A 86 -33.60 23.30 -8.07
N ASP A 87 -32.86 23.54 -6.99
CA ASP A 87 -33.22 24.53 -5.96
C ASP A 87 -32.02 24.80 -5.02
N LEU A 88 -31.00 25.52 -5.51
CA LEU A 88 -29.93 26.07 -4.66
C LEU A 88 -29.47 27.48 -5.09
N PHE A 89 -30.36 28.31 -5.62
CA PHE A 89 -30.08 29.75 -5.80
C PHE A 89 -31.19 30.61 -5.20
N PRO A 90 -31.08 31.01 -3.92
CA PRO A 90 -31.92 32.06 -3.37
C PRO A 90 -31.55 33.39 -4.04
N THR A 91 -32.42 33.87 -4.93
CA THR A 91 -32.43 35.28 -5.32
C THR A 91 -33.31 35.99 -4.31
N ASP A 92 -32.70 36.71 -3.37
CA ASP A 92 -33.43 37.65 -2.53
C ASP A 92 -32.75 39.02 -2.61
N LYS A 93 -33.54 39.98 -3.09
CA LYS A 93 -33.23 41.40 -3.21
C LYS A 93 -34.50 42.15 -2.79
N PRO A 94 -34.38 43.18 -1.95
CA PRO A 94 -35.13 44.43 -2.12
C PRO A 94 -34.29 45.49 -2.88
#